data_AF-A0A829R6Q0-F1
#
_entry.id   AF-A0A829R6Q0-F1
#
_cell.length_a   1.000
_cell.length_b   1.000
_cell.length_c   1.000
_cell.angle_alpha   90.00
_cell.angle_beta   90.00
_cell.angle_gamma   90.00
#
_symmetry.space_group_name_H-M   'P 1'
#
loop_
_entity.id
_entity.type
_entity.pdbx_description
1 polymer ?
#
loop_
_entity_poly.entity_id
_entity_poly.type
_entity_poly.pdbx_seq_one_letter_code
_entity_poly.pdbx_strand_id
1 'polypeptide(L)'
;MGFDFEAGRLDDTIHPFAIGMNPGDVRITTRYDEANFKMAVFGIIHEGGHAIYEQNFAPRLVGTNLASGASMGIHESQSLFYEIIVGSSLAFWKSNYPALQQVADSHLDNVSLEDFYRAVNLTESSLIRIEADILTYPLHIMIRYELEKALINEELEVKDLPQVWADKYEAYLGIRPENDTEGVLQDIHWSGGDFGYFPSYALGLMYAAQMYHQLQKEIPNVEKVIASDDYSPIKNWLTEHVHQYGKLKEPLEILQDTTGESLNPNYLLDLLEKRYQFVYQLD
;
A
#
# COMPACT_ATOMS: atom_id res chain seq x y z
N MET A 1 4.48 -4.12 14.21
CA MET A 1 3.24 -3.54 13.64
C MET A 1 2.03 -3.65 14.56
N GLY A 2 1.77 -4.81 15.20
CA GLY A 2 0.64 -4.96 16.14
C GLY A 2 -0.57 -5.72 15.59
N PHE A 3 -0.36 -6.52 14.53
CA PHE A 3 -1.27 -7.58 14.10
C PHE A 3 -1.41 -8.63 15.21
N ASP A 4 -2.65 -9.01 15.50
CA ASP A 4 -2.96 -10.00 16.53
C ASP A 4 -3.03 -11.41 15.94
N PHE A 5 -2.04 -12.25 16.26
CA PHE A 5 -1.95 -13.64 15.81
C PHE A 5 -2.92 -14.59 16.54
N GLU A 6 -3.53 -14.17 17.65
CA GLU A 6 -4.62 -14.95 18.26
C GLU A 6 -5.96 -14.68 17.53
N ALA A 7 -6.00 -13.62 16.71
CA ALA A 7 -7.16 -13.19 15.92
C ALA A 7 -6.91 -13.22 14.41
N GLY A 8 -5.94 -14.03 13.96
CA GLY A 8 -5.51 -14.07 12.57
C GLY A 8 -4.33 -15.01 12.33
N ARG A 9 -3.97 -15.19 11.05
CA ARG A 9 -2.79 -15.98 10.64
C ARG A 9 -2.25 -15.53 9.29
N LEU A 10 -1.03 -15.96 8.99
CA LEU A 10 -0.34 -15.76 7.72
C LEU A 10 -0.19 -17.11 7.00
N ASP A 11 -0.52 -17.15 5.71
CA ASP A 11 -0.41 -18.33 4.83
C ASP A 11 0.19 -17.97 3.45
N ASP A 12 0.62 -18.97 2.68
CA ASP A 12 1.17 -18.81 1.33
C ASP A 12 0.08 -18.88 0.25
N THR A 13 0.22 -18.07 -0.82
CA THR A 13 -0.70 -17.97 -1.96
C THR A 13 0.00 -17.46 -3.22
N ILE A 14 -0.71 -17.50 -4.37
CA ILE A 14 -0.23 -16.92 -5.64
C ILE A 14 -0.43 -15.41 -5.68
N HIS A 15 -1.57 -14.92 -5.18
CA HIS A 15 -1.92 -13.51 -5.13
C HIS A 15 -2.21 -13.14 -3.67
N PRO A 16 -1.33 -12.40 -2.99
CA PRO A 16 -1.54 -11.95 -1.62
C PRO A 16 -2.87 -11.20 -1.45
N PHE A 17 -3.51 -11.43 -0.31
CA PHE A 17 -4.73 -10.74 0.12
C PHE A 17 -4.92 -10.85 1.63
N ALA A 18 -5.68 -9.92 2.18
CA ALA A 18 -6.25 -9.95 3.51
C ALA A 18 -7.76 -10.22 3.44
N ILE A 19 -8.29 -10.98 4.39
CA ILE A 19 -9.72 -11.25 4.50
C ILE A 19 -10.18 -11.30 5.96
N GLY A 20 -11.14 -10.45 6.33
CA GLY A 20 -11.93 -10.62 7.55
C GLY A 20 -12.97 -11.72 7.40
N MET A 21 -12.78 -12.84 8.11
CA MET A 21 -13.76 -13.94 8.15
C MET A 21 -14.85 -13.67 9.20
N ASN A 22 -14.44 -13.17 10.37
CA ASN A 22 -15.30 -12.78 11.48
C ASN A 22 -14.54 -11.80 12.40
N PRO A 23 -15.23 -11.09 13.32
CA PRO A 23 -14.56 -10.42 14.42
C PRO A 23 -13.68 -11.41 15.21
N GLY A 24 -12.37 -11.14 15.27
CA GLY A 24 -11.40 -12.05 15.87
C GLY A 24 -10.85 -13.14 14.93
N ASP A 25 -11.13 -13.08 13.62
CA ASP A 25 -10.50 -13.95 12.60
C ASP A 25 -10.29 -13.15 11.31
N VAL A 26 -9.13 -12.50 11.21
CA VAL A 26 -8.67 -11.77 10.03
C VAL A 26 -7.39 -12.41 9.52
N ARG A 27 -7.40 -12.93 8.30
CA ARG A 27 -6.30 -13.72 7.75
C ARG A 27 -5.60 -12.94 6.66
N ILE A 28 -4.29 -13.10 6.60
CA ILE A 28 -3.45 -12.51 5.57
C ILE A 28 -2.71 -13.63 4.85
N THR A 29 -2.35 -13.35 3.61
CA THR A 29 -1.57 -14.28 2.80
C THR A 29 -0.39 -13.55 2.18
N THR A 30 0.63 -14.28 1.77
CA THR A 30 1.80 -13.73 1.09
C THR A 30 2.26 -14.65 -0.03
N ARG A 31 3.18 -14.18 -0.85
CA ARG A 31 3.87 -14.96 -1.86
C ARG A 31 5.37 -14.84 -1.63
N TYR A 32 6.04 -15.97 -1.48
CA TYR A 32 7.48 -16.01 -1.36
C TYR A 32 8.15 -16.07 -2.73
N ASP A 33 9.25 -15.33 -2.87
CA ASP A 33 10.16 -15.40 -4.02
C ASP A 33 11.59 -15.47 -3.51
N GLU A 34 12.26 -16.60 -3.75
CA GLU A 34 13.65 -16.83 -3.33
C GLU A 34 14.63 -15.85 -3.98
N ALA A 35 14.27 -15.27 -5.13
CA ALA A 35 15.10 -14.29 -5.83
C ALA A 35 14.82 -12.85 -5.41
N ASN A 36 13.70 -12.59 -4.71
CA ASN A 36 13.26 -11.24 -4.39
C ASN A 36 12.56 -11.16 -3.02
N PHE A 37 13.34 -10.94 -1.96
CA PHE A 37 12.81 -10.84 -0.59
C PHE A 37 11.75 -9.72 -0.42
N LYS A 38 11.80 -8.68 -1.27
CA LYS A 38 10.87 -7.55 -1.21
C LYS A 38 9.42 -8.01 -1.35
N MET A 39 9.17 -9.02 -2.22
CA MET A 39 7.83 -9.55 -2.47
C MET A 39 7.15 -10.02 -1.19
N ALA A 40 7.84 -10.86 -0.42
CA ALA A 40 7.29 -11.37 0.82
C ALA A 40 7.25 -10.28 1.91
N VAL A 41 8.35 -9.55 2.12
CA VAL A 41 8.45 -8.60 3.24
C VAL A 41 7.44 -7.47 3.11
N PHE A 42 7.41 -6.76 1.98
CA PHE A 42 6.48 -5.66 1.80
C PHE A 42 5.05 -6.14 1.59
N GLY A 43 4.84 -7.28 0.93
CA GLY A 43 3.51 -7.90 0.81
C GLY A 43 2.92 -8.27 2.17
N ILE A 44 3.69 -8.86 3.08
CA ILE A 44 3.22 -9.17 4.45
C ILE A 44 2.87 -7.88 5.21
N ILE A 45 3.67 -6.82 5.06
CA ILE A 45 3.39 -5.53 5.72
C ILE A 45 2.12 -4.91 5.12
N HIS A 46 1.92 -4.98 3.81
CA HIS A 46 0.74 -4.50 3.11
C HIS A 46 -0.53 -5.18 3.61
N GLU A 47 -0.59 -6.51 3.51
CA GLU A 47 -1.76 -7.27 3.98
C GLU A 47 -1.94 -7.16 5.50
N GLY A 48 -0.85 -7.08 6.24
CA GLY A 48 -0.87 -6.80 7.67
C GLY A 48 -1.54 -5.47 8.01
N GLY A 49 -1.34 -4.42 7.19
CA GLY A 49 -2.01 -3.14 7.37
C GLY A 49 -3.52 -3.21 7.14
N HIS A 50 -3.95 -3.92 6.09
CA HIS A 50 -5.37 -4.24 5.89
C HIS A 50 -5.95 -4.98 7.10
N ALA A 51 -5.28 -6.03 7.57
CA ALA A 51 -5.80 -6.82 8.67
C ALA A 51 -5.82 -6.06 9.99
N ILE A 52 -4.83 -5.20 10.26
CA ILE A 52 -4.83 -4.32 11.43
C ILE A 52 -6.03 -3.38 11.41
N TYR A 53 -6.44 -2.85 10.24
CA TYR A 53 -7.67 -2.05 10.16
C TYR A 53 -8.89 -2.85 10.62
N GLU A 54 -9.08 -4.05 10.08
CA GLU A 54 -10.23 -4.90 10.40
C GLU A 54 -10.22 -5.42 11.85
N GLN A 55 -9.05 -5.77 12.39
CA GLN A 55 -8.90 -6.23 13.77
C GLN A 55 -9.25 -5.15 14.81
N ASN A 56 -9.34 -3.88 14.42
CA ASN A 56 -9.50 -2.75 15.34
C ASN A 56 -10.79 -1.95 15.12
N PHE A 57 -11.80 -2.54 14.46
CA PHE A 57 -13.16 -1.99 14.49
C PHE A 57 -13.72 -1.96 15.92
N ALA A 58 -14.53 -0.96 16.25
CA ALA A 58 -15.07 -0.85 17.60
C ALA A 58 -15.94 -2.07 17.96
N PRO A 59 -15.78 -2.69 19.15
CA PRO A 59 -16.56 -3.88 19.54
C PRO A 59 -18.09 -3.70 19.47
N ARG A 60 -18.57 -2.46 19.62
CA ARG A 60 -20.01 -2.12 19.49
C ARG A 60 -20.59 -2.33 18.08
N LEU A 61 -19.74 -2.49 17.07
CA LEU A 61 -20.15 -2.70 15.67
C LEU A 61 -20.30 -4.19 15.32
N VAL A 62 -19.74 -5.07 16.14
CA VAL A 62 -19.80 -6.53 15.93
C VAL A 62 -21.25 -7.00 15.79
N GLY A 63 -21.52 -7.80 14.76
CA GLY A 63 -22.86 -8.30 14.44
C GLY A 63 -23.72 -7.33 13.64
N THR A 64 -23.18 -6.19 13.20
CA THR A 64 -23.84 -5.24 12.30
C THR A 64 -23.11 -5.18 10.95
N ASN A 65 -23.77 -4.65 9.92
CA ASN A 65 -23.15 -4.36 8.62
C ASN A 65 -22.14 -3.19 8.66
N LEU A 66 -21.88 -2.62 9.85
CA LEU A 66 -20.96 -1.51 10.04
C LEU A 66 -19.57 -1.97 10.51
N ALA A 67 -19.42 -3.24 10.90
CA ALA A 67 -18.12 -3.87 11.19
C ALA A 67 -17.41 -4.30 9.90
N SER A 68 -17.20 -3.34 8.99
CA SER A 68 -16.48 -3.49 7.73
C SER A 68 -15.72 -2.20 7.44
N GLY A 69 -14.77 -2.24 6.50
CA GLY A 69 -14.08 -1.02 6.05
C GLY A 69 -15.04 0.03 5.48
N ALA A 70 -14.72 1.31 5.67
CA ALA A 70 -15.53 2.44 5.18
C ALA A 70 -15.59 2.49 3.65
N SER A 71 -14.45 2.29 3.00
CA SER A 71 -14.29 2.17 1.55
C SER A 71 -12.98 1.46 1.22
N MET A 72 -12.81 1.04 -0.03
CA MET A 72 -11.52 0.51 -0.49
C MET A 72 -10.41 1.56 -0.38
N GLY A 73 -10.69 2.85 -0.60
CA GLY A 73 -9.68 3.90 -0.44
C GLY A 73 -9.16 4.02 1.01
N ILE A 74 -10.02 3.89 2.01
CA ILE A 74 -9.60 3.86 3.43
C ILE A 74 -8.91 2.53 3.76
N HIS A 75 -9.36 1.42 3.17
CA HIS A 75 -8.73 0.11 3.36
C HIS A 75 -7.28 0.10 2.84
N GLU A 76 -7.09 0.57 1.61
CA GLU A 76 -5.80 0.73 0.93
C GLU A 76 -4.92 1.78 1.62
N SER A 77 -5.52 2.81 2.25
CA SER A 77 -4.70 3.74 3.02
C SER A 77 -4.05 3.08 4.22
N GLN A 78 -4.67 2.07 4.84
CA GLN A 78 -4.05 1.37 5.97
C GLN A 78 -2.94 0.42 5.52
N SER A 79 -3.14 -0.36 4.44
CA SER A 79 -2.07 -1.20 3.90
C SER A 79 -0.87 -0.38 3.47
N LEU A 80 -1.09 0.67 2.68
CA LEU A 80 -0.03 1.55 2.19
C LEU A 80 0.58 2.42 3.29
N PHE A 81 -0.15 2.75 4.36
CA PHE A 81 0.45 3.40 5.52
C PHE A 81 1.52 2.50 6.15
N TYR A 82 1.19 1.24 6.42
CA TYR A 82 2.16 0.33 7.01
C TYR A 82 3.28 -0.05 6.05
N GLU A 83 2.96 -0.34 4.78
CA GLU A 83 3.96 -0.74 3.78
C GLU A 83 4.85 0.43 3.39
N ILE A 84 4.25 1.46 2.80
CA ILE A 84 4.96 2.50 2.07
C ILE A 84 5.44 3.62 2.99
N ILE A 85 4.61 4.04 3.94
CA ILE A 85 4.95 5.15 4.84
C ILE A 85 5.87 4.67 5.96
N VAL A 86 5.56 3.52 6.57
CA VAL A 86 6.35 2.96 7.69
C VAL A 86 7.43 2.01 7.17
N GLY A 87 7.06 0.86 6.58
CA GLY A 87 7.95 -0.25 6.23
C GLY A 87 9.02 0.10 5.19
N SER A 88 8.73 1.03 4.29
CA SER A 88 9.67 1.50 3.27
C SER A 88 10.43 2.77 3.69
N SER A 89 10.33 3.20 4.94
CA SER A 89 11.06 4.37 5.44
C SER A 89 12.48 4.04 5.93
N LEU A 90 13.38 5.01 5.84
CA LEU A 90 14.73 4.86 6.40
C LEU A 90 14.69 4.63 7.92
N ALA A 91 13.72 5.22 8.61
CA ALA A 91 13.53 5.02 10.05
C ALA A 91 13.23 3.55 10.39
N PHE A 92 12.40 2.88 9.60
CA PHE A 92 12.09 1.46 9.78
C PHE A 92 13.34 0.60 9.57
N TRP A 93 14.08 0.86 8.49
CA TRP A 93 15.27 0.09 8.17
C TRP A 93 16.42 0.33 9.16
N LYS A 94 16.52 1.47 9.83
CA LYS A 94 17.51 1.70 10.90
C LYS A 94 17.47 0.62 11.99
N SER A 95 16.29 0.08 12.29
CA SER A 95 16.13 -0.92 13.35
C SER A 95 16.00 -2.34 12.83
N ASN A 96 15.44 -2.51 11.63
CA ASN A 96 15.20 -3.83 11.05
C ASN A 96 16.37 -4.34 10.17
N TYR A 97 17.24 -3.47 9.68
CA TYR A 97 18.35 -3.87 8.81
C TYR A 97 19.35 -4.83 9.49
N PRO A 98 19.74 -4.65 10.76
CA PRO A 98 20.60 -5.63 11.44
C PRO A 98 19.98 -7.03 11.52
N ALA A 99 18.65 -7.13 11.72
CA ALA A 99 17.96 -8.41 11.71
C ALA A 99 17.92 -9.03 10.30
N LEU A 100 17.72 -8.21 9.26
CA LEU A 100 17.81 -8.65 7.88
C LEU A 100 19.21 -9.18 7.54
N GLN A 101 20.28 -8.48 7.95
CA GLN A 101 21.66 -8.93 7.73
C GLN A 101 21.92 -10.30 8.37
N GLN A 102 21.38 -10.58 9.56
CA GLN A 102 21.54 -11.86 10.24
C GLN A 102 20.91 -13.03 9.48
N VAL A 103 19.81 -12.81 8.77
CA VAL A 103 19.09 -13.87 8.02
C VAL A 103 19.49 -13.95 6.55
N ALA A 104 20.23 -12.95 6.04
CA ALA A 104 20.63 -12.87 4.64
C ALA A 104 21.93 -13.65 4.32
N ASP A 105 22.37 -14.57 5.18
CA ASP A 105 23.54 -15.44 4.95
C ASP A 105 24.78 -14.71 4.39
N SER A 106 25.19 -13.63 5.05
CA SER A 106 26.34 -12.77 4.69
C SER A 106 26.23 -11.98 3.38
N HIS A 107 25.15 -12.09 2.60
CA HIS A 107 24.97 -11.35 1.35
C HIS A 107 24.93 -9.82 1.53
N LEU A 108 24.61 -9.34 2.74
CA LEU A 108 24.47 -7.92 3.08
C LEU A 108 25.56 -7.39 4.02
N ASP A 109 26.58 -8.18 4.37
CA ASP A 109 27.59 -7.81 5.38
C ASP A 109 28.40 -6.57 5.00
N ASN A 110 28.63 -6.37 3.70
CA ASN A 110 29.39 -5.24 3.15
C ASN A 110 28.52 -4.13 2.57
N VAL A 111 27.20 -4.18 2.79
CA VAL A 111 26.24 -3.19 2.27
C VAL A 111 25.85 -2.26 3.41
N SER A 112 26.08 -0.96 3.25
CA SER A 112 25.64 0.02 4.25
C SER A 112 24.12 0.14 4.27
N LEU A 113 23.54 0.53 5.40
CA LEU A 113 22.09 0.80 5.49
C LEU A 113 21.64 1.84 4.46
N GLU A 114 22.45 2.86 4.22
CA GLU A 114 22.13 3.90 3.24
C GLU A 114 22.08 3.34 1.82
N ASP A 115 23.09 2.57 1.42
CA ASP A 115 23.12 1.93 0.09
C ASP A 115 21.97 0.93 -0.06
N PHE A 116 21.68 0.15 0.97
CA PHE A 116 20.53 -0.75 1.00
C PHE A 116 19.21 0.03 0.83
N TYR A 117 19.01 1.09 1.61
CA TYR A 117 17.80 1.90 1.54
C TYR A 117 17.60 2.54 0.16
N ARG A 118 18.68 3.02 -0.46
CA ARG A 118 18.66 3.55 -1.82
C ARG A 118 18.31 2.47 -2.83
N ALA A 119 18.92 1.28 -2.71
CA ALA A 119 18.67 0.15 -3.61
C ALA A 119 17.22 -0.36 -3.55
N VAL A 120 16.61 -0.43 -2.37
CA VAL A 120 15.20 -0.87 -2.24
C VAL A 120 14.19 0.17 -2.68
N ASN A 121 14.59 1.44 -2.84
CA ASN A 121 13.76 2.54 -3.32
C ASN A 121 14.16 3.04 -4.74
N LEU A 122 14.87 2.24 -5.51
CA LEU A 122 15.10 2.54 -6.93
C LEU A 122 13.75 2.66 -7.65
N THR A 123 13.64 3.65 -8.52
CA THR A 123 12.51 3.85 -9.43
C THR A 123 12.90 3.49 -10.85
N GLU A 124 12.02 2.76 -11.51
CA GLU A 124 12.10 2.44 -12.94
C GLU A 124 10.71 2.11 -13.48
N SER A 125 10.48 2.42 -14.76
CA SER A 125 9.29 1.94 -15.44
C SER A 125 9.30 0.41 -15.49
N SER A 126 8.21 -0.21 -15.04
CA SER A 126 8.02 -1.66 -15.06
C SER A 126 6.62 -2.02 -15.59
N LEU A 127 6.42 -3.26 -16.04
CA LEU A 127 5.14 -3.70 -16.62
C LEU A 127 4.12 -4.12 -15.57
N ILE A 128 4.57 -4.72 -14.47
CA ILE A 128 3.72 -5.37 -13.48
C ILE A 128 3.40 -4.39 -12.35
N ARG A 129 2.13 -4.00 -12.23
CA ARG A 129 1.68 -2.99 -11.25
C ARG A 129 2.06 -3.33 -9.81
N ILE A 130 1.93 -4.60 -9.40
CA ILE A 130 2.24 -5.02 -8.03
C ILE A 130 3.75 -5.05 -7.71
N GLU A 131 4.60 -4.90 -8.73
CA GLU A 131 6.06 -4.83 -8.61
C GLU A 131 6.58 -3.40 -8.83
N ALA A 132 5.70 -2.47 -9.23
CA ALA A 132 6.06 -1.09 -9.52
C ALA A 132 6.50 -0.35 -8.26
N ASP A 133 7.49 0.53 -8.42
CA ASP A 133 7.94 1.39 -7.33
C ASP A 133 6.92 2.48 -7.02
N ILE A 134 7.01 3.06 -5.82
CA ILE A 134 6.05 4.06 -5.32
C ILE A 134 5.88 5.29 -6.25
N LEU A 135 6.90 5.67 -7.02
CA LEU A 135 6.83 6.84 -7.90
C LEU A 135 6.08 6.52 -9.19
N THR A 136 6.29 5.34 -9.77
CA THR A 136 5.66 4.91 -11.02
C THR A 136 4.29 4.27 -10.80
N TYR A 137 4.05 3.69 -9.62
CA TYR A 137 2.81 2.99 -9.26
C TYR A 137 1.51 3.76 -9.60
N PRO A 138 1.37 5.07 -9.29
CA PRO A 138 0.17 5.82 -9.66
C PRO A 138 -0.12 5.86 -11.17
N LEU A 139 0.90 5.76 -12.02
CA LEU A 139 0.73 5.73 -13.48
C LEU A 139 0.01 4.45 -13.93
N HIS A 140 0.32 3.31 -13.31
CA HIS A 140 -0.40 2.05 -13.57
C HIS A 140 -1.89 2.17 -13.22
N ILE A 141 -2.22 2.90 -12.14
CA ILE A 141 -3.60 3.16 -11.74
C ILE A 141 -4.31 4.09 -12.72
N MET A 142 -3.64 5.14 -13.18
CA MET A 142 -4.17 6.07 -14.18
C MET A 142 -4.52 5.35 -15.48
N ILE A 143 -3.64 4.48 -15.98
CA ILE A 143 -3.88 3.67 -17.19
C ILE A 143 -5.18 2.87 -17.05
N ARG A 144 -5.34 2.14 -15.95
CA ARG A 144 -6.55 1.31 -15.71
C ARG A 144 -7.80 2.16 -15.59
N TYR A 145 -7.75 3.23 -14.82
CA TYR A 145 -8.88 4.14 -14.63
C TYR A 145 -9.35 4.76 -15.97
N GLU A 146 -8.42 5.17 -16.82
CA GLU A 146 -8.76 5.71 -18.14
C GLU A 146 -9.37 4.66 -19.06
N LEU A 147 -8.86 3.42 -19.03
CA LEU A 147 -9.44 2.30 -19.77
C LEU A 147 -10.83 1.93 -19.26
N GLU A 148 -11.03 1.89 -17.94
CA GLU A 148 -12.35 1.64 -17.33
C GLU A 148 -13.36 2.70 -17.75
N LYS A 149 -12.98 3.99 -17.72
CA LYS A 149 -13.86 5.06 -18.19
C LYS A 149 -14.22 4.90 -19.66
N ALA A 150 -13.26 4.57 -20.51
CA ALA A 150 -13.50 4.40 -21.93
C ALA A 150 -14.43 3.20 -22.20
N LEU A 151 -14.25 2.08 -21.48
CA LEU A 151 -15.13 0.92 -21.56
C LEU A 151 -16.57 1.25 -21.13
N ILE A 152 -16.73 1.91 -19.97
CA ILE A 152 -18.04 2.24 -19.40
C ILE A 152 -18.78 3.29 -20.22
N ASN A 153 -18.05 4.21 -20.85
CA ASN A 153 -18.62 5.22 -21.74
C ASN A 153 -18.86 4.71 -23.17
N GLU A 154 -18.61 3.41 -23.45
CA GLU A 154 -18.72 2.81 -24.79
C GLU A 154 -17.78 3.47 -25.83
N GLU A 155 -16.70 4.09 -25.37
CA GLU A 155 -15.64 4.70 -26.20
C GLU A 155 -14.56 3.68 -26.61
N LEU A 156 -14.53 2.52 -25.94
CA LEU A 156 -13.60 1.42 -26.18
C LEU A 156 -14.34 0.08 -26.16
N GLU A 157 -14.09 -0.77 -27.16
CA GLU A 157 -14.58 -2.15 -27.16
C GLU A 157 -13.57 -3.09 -26.47
N VAL A 158 -14.07 -4.09 -25.75
CA VAL A 158 -13.25 -5.09 -25.02
C VAL A 158 -12.20 -5.77 -25.91
N LYS A 159 -12.54 -6.04 -27.18
CA LYS A 159 -11.62 -6.71 -28.12
C LYS A 159 -10.36 -5.89 -28.42
N ASP A 160 -10.42 -4.56 -28.25
CA ASP A 160 -9.34 -3.63 -28.55
C ASP A 160 -8.48 -3.32 -27.31
N LEU A 161 -8.88 -3.81 -26.12
CA LEU A 161 -8.16 -3.59 -24.86
C LEU A 161 -6.67 -3.97 -24.92
N PRO A 162 -6.25 -5.12 -25.48
CA PRO A 162 -4.83 -5.48 -25.51
C PRO A 162 -3.97 -4.41 -26.20
N GLN A 163 -4.44 -3.88 -27.33
CA GLN A 163 -3.72 -2.86 -28.09
C GLN A 163 -3.72 -1.52 -27.34
N VAL A 164 -4.88 -1.05 -26.88
CA VAL A 164 -4.99 0.24 -26.20
C VAL A 164 -4.25 0.23 -24.86
N TRP A 165 -4.24 -0.90 -24.15
CA TRP A 165 -3.43 -1.11 -22.96
C TRP A 165 -1.93 -0.90 -23.26
N ALA A 166 -1.43 -1.59 -24.28
CA ALA A 166 -0.02 -1.50 -24.64
C ALA A 166 0.37 -0.09 -25.10
N ASP A 167 -0.52 0.61 -25.82
CA ASP A 167 -0.31 2.00 -26.24
C ASP A 167 -0.31 2.97 -25.04
N LYS A 168 -1.17 2.73 -24.04
CA LYS A 168 -1.17 3.50 -22.78
C LYS A 168 0.10 3.27 -21.98
N TYR A 169 0.57 2.03 -21.85
CA TYR A 169 1.84 1.73 -21.17
C TYR A 169 3.03 2.41 -21.87
N GLU A 170 3.07 2.39 -23.20
CA GLU A 170 4.12 3.07 -23.95
C GLU A 170 4.06 4.59 -23.75
N ALA A 171 2.86 5.18 -23.74
CA ALA A 171 2.69 6.62 -23.55
C ALA A 171 3.01 7.10 -22.11
N TYR A 172 2.66 6.33 -21.09
CA TYR A 172 2.82 6.73 -19.68
C TYR A 172 4.16 6.31 -19.08
N LEU A 173 4.64 5.11 -19.43
CA LEU A 173 5.82 4.49 -18.82
C LEU A 173 6.98 4.32 -19.82
N GLY A 174 6.77 4.54 -21.12
CA GLY A 174 7.82 4.41 -22.14
C GLY A 174 8.22 2.96 -22.45
N ILE A 175 7.44 1.99 -21.98
CA ILE A 175 7.67 0.56 -22.14
C ILE A 175 6.40 -0.13 -22.62
N ARG A 176 6.53 -1.30 -23.23
CA ARG A 176 5.42 -2.01 -23.86
C ARG A 176 5.45 -3.50 -23.50
N PRO A 177 4.32 -4.12 -23.13
CA PRO A 177 4.26 -5.56 -22.95
C PRO A 177 4.44 -6.28 -24.30
N GLU A 178 5.23 -7.35 -24.30
CA GLU A 178 5.43 -8.27 -25.43
C GLU A 178 4.22 -9.20 -25.62
N ASN A 179 3.46 -9.47 -24.55
CA ASN A 179 2.29 -10.34 -24.57
C ASN A 179 1.24 -9.95 -23.52
N ASP A 180 0.03 -10.50 -23.66
CA ASP A 180 -1.11 -10.12 -22.82
C ASP A 180 -0.97 -10.52 -21.35
N THR A 181 -0.13 -11.53 -21.03
CA THR A 181 0.09 -12.02 -19.66
C THR A 181 0.75 -10.96 -18.79
N GLU A 182 1.73 -10.25 -19.33
CA GLU A 182 2.36 -9.09 -18.69
C GLU A 182 1.68 -7.76 -19.06
N GLY A 183 0.73 -7.81 -19.99
CA GLY A 183 -0.12 -6.71 -20.40
C GLY A 183 -1.47 -6.73 -19.68
N VAL A 184 -2.55 -6.74 -20.45
CA VAL A 184 -3.93 -6.56 -19.99
C VAL A 184 -4.43 -7.67 -19.04
N LEU A 185 -3.81 -8.85 -19.04
CA LEU A 185 -4.19 -9.99 -18.19
C LEU A 185 -3.41 -10.05 -16.87
N GLN A 186 -2.56 -9.06 -16.56
CA GLN A 186 -1.70 -9.10 -15.38
C GLN A 186 -2.47 -8.99 -14.04
N ASP A 187 -3.70 -8.46 -14.06
CA ASP A 187 -4.52 -8.22 -12.87
C ASP A 187 -5.85 -9.00 -12.92
N ILE A 188 -6.29 -9.48 -11.75
CA ILE A 188 -7.51 -10.28 -11.62
C ILE A 188 -8.80 -9.44 -11.58
N HIS A 189 -8.71 -8.15 -11.25
CA HIS A 189 -9.84 -7.27 -10.90
C HIS A 189 -10.98 -7.28 -11.93
N TRP A 190 -10.67 -7.05 -13.21
CA TRP A 190 -11.71 -7.02 -14.25
C TRP A 190 -12.38 -8.38 -14.47
N SER A 191 -11.66 -9.48 -14.25
CA SER A 191 -12.24 -10.83 -14.28
C SER A 191 -13.14 -11.12 -13.07
N GLY A 192 -12.85 -10.49 -11.92
CA GLY A 192 -13.67 -10.51 -10.71
C GLY A 192 -14.87 -9.56 -10.74
N GLY A 193 -14.92 -8.63 -11.70
CA GLY A 193 -15.96 -7.62 -11.83
C GLY A 193 -15.68 -6.31 -11.07
N ASP A 194 -14.45 -6.12 -10.58
CA ASP A 194 -14.04 -4.99 -9.74
C ASP A 194 -13.73 -3.72 -10.57
N PHE A 195 -14.72 -3.22 -11.31
CA PHE A 195 -14.61 -1.96 -12.06
C PHE A 195 -14.76 -0.75 -11.14
N GLY A 196 -13.90 0.27 -11.34
CA GLY A 196 -13.83 1.44 -10.46
C GLY A 196 -13.08 1.17 -9.15
N TYR A 197 -12.48 -0.03 -9.01
CA TYR A 197 -11.65 -0.37 -7.86
C TYR A 197 -10.28 0.32 -7.95
N PHE A 198 -9.57 0.23 -9.07
CA PHE A 198 -8.18 0.71 -9.16
C PHE A 198 -7.92 2.14 -8.64
N PRO A 199 -8.79 3.14 -8.86
CA PRO A 199 -8.63 4.46 -8.27
C PRO A 199 -8.46 4.46 -6.74
N SER A 200 -8.98 3.46 -6.03
CA SER A 200 -8.83 3.32 -4.58
C SER A 200 -7.38 3.18 -4.14
N TYR A 201 -6.51 2.55 -4.93
CA TYR A 201 -5.09 2.42 -4.59
C TYR A 201 -4.39 3.79 -4.56
N ALA A 202 -4.63 4.63 -5.56
CA ALA A 202 -4.07 5.98 -5.61
C ALA A 202 -4.65 6.87 -4.50
N LEU A 203 -5.96 6.77 -4.24
CA LEU A 203 -6.61 7.43 -3.11
C LEU A 203 -6.03 6.98 -1.77
N GLY A 204 -5.82 5.67 -1.60
CA GLY A 204 -5.23 5.08 -0.41
C GLY A 204 -3.85 5.66 -0.11
N LEU A 205 -2.98 5.75 -1.12
CA LEU A 205 -1.65 6.33 -0.96
C LEU A 205 -1.70 7.81 -0.54
N MET A 206 -2.59 8.59 -1.13
CA MET A 206 -2.79 10.00 -0.76
C MET A 206 -3.34 10.16 0.67
N TYR A 207 -4.33 9.35 1.04
CA TYR A 207 -4.86 9.33 2.41
C TYR A 207 -3.79 8.92 3.42
N ALA A 208 -2.98 7.91 3.12
CA ALA A 208 -1.91 7.44 3.99
C ALA A 208 -0.88 8.56 4.26
N ALA A 209 -0.44 9.26 3.21
CA ALA A 209 0.50 10.38 3.33
C ALA A 209 -0.09 11.54 4.14
N GLN A 210 -1.36 11.88 3.91
CA GLN A 210 -2.06 12.94 4.64
C GLN A 210 -2.28 12.58 6.13
N MET A 211 -2.67 11.33 6.42
CA MET A 211 -2.77 10.82 7.79
C MET A 211 -1.42 10.83 8.49
N TYR A 212 -0.35 10.44 7.79
CA TYR A 212 1.01 10.47 8.35
C TYR A 212 1.46 11.89 8.69
N HIS A 213 1.18 12.85 7.81
CA HIS A 213 1.47 14.26 8.10
C HIS A 213 0.76 14.75 9.36
N GLN A 214 -0.49 14.37 9.57
CA GLN A 214 -1.20 14.71 10.81
C GLN A 214 -0.61 14.00 12.02
N LEU A 215 -0.35 12.69 11.92
CA LEU A 215 0.25 11.88 12.98
C LEU A 215 1.62 12.45 13.42
N GLN A 216 2.41 13.01 12.50
CA GLN A 216 3.66 13.71 12.82
C GLN A 216 3.49 14.94 13.72
N LYS A 217 2.33 15.62 13.67
CA LYS A 217 2.03 16.77 14.52
C LYS A 217 1.64 16.34 15.94
N GLU A 218 1.02 15.17 16.07
CA GLU A 218 0.43 14.69 17.32
C GLU A 218 1.34 13.73 18.08
N ILE A 219 2.24 13.02 17.38
CA ILE A 219 3.24 12.14 17.96
C ILE A 219 4.63 12.75 17.78
N PRO A 220 5.18 13.42 18.81
CA PRO A 220 6.52 14.00 18.74
C PRO A 220 7.58 12.94 18.39
N ASN A 221 8.37 13.20 17.36
CA ASN A 221 9.41 12.30 16.85
C ASN A 221 8.88 10.92 16.41
N VAL A 222 7.82 10.86 15.60
CA VAL A 222 7.32 9.60 15.03
C VAL A 222 8.43 8.71 14.43
N GLU A 223 9.46 9.29 13.83
CA GLU A 223 10.58 8.52 13.28
C GLU A 223 11.30 7.67 14.33
N LYS A 224 11.36 8.12 15.60
CA LYS A 224 11.89 7.31 16.70
C LYS A 224 10.96 6.17 17.09
N VAL A 225 9.65 6.37 16.95
CA VAL A 225 8.65 5.31 17.15
C VAL A 225 8.78 4.27 16.04
N ILE A 226 8.91 4.71 14.78
CA ILE A 226 9.14 3.82 13.63
C ILE A 226 10.47 3.08 13.75
N ALA A 227 11.52 3.74 14.23
CA ALA A 227 12.81 3.13 14.53
C ALA A 227 12.83 2.38 15.88
N SER A 228 11.67 2.11 16.49
CA SER A 228 11.57 1.24 17.65
C SER A 228 10.89 -0.07 17.27
N ASP A 229 10.91 -1.04 18.17
CA ASP A 229 10.14 -2.28 18.01
C ASP A 229 8.70 -2.16 18.53
N ASP A 230 8.33 -0.99 19.08
CA ASP A 230 7.00 -0.70 19.61
C ASP A 230 6.22 0.25 18.71
N TYR A 231 5.39 -0.34 17.86
CA TYR A 231 4.49 0.37 16.94
C TYR A 231 3.12 0.70 17.57
N SER A 232 2.92 0.40 18.85
CA SER A 232 1.64 0.65 19.53
C SER A 232 1.19 2.11 19.49
N PRO A 233 2.06 3.14 19.55
CA PRO A 233 1.60 4.52 19.45
C PRO A 233 0.94 4.82 18.09
N ILE A 234 1.53 4.31 17.01
CA ILE A 234 1.00 4.48 15.64
C ILE A 234 -0.33 3.73 15.49
N LYS A 235 -0.36 2.45 15.89
CA LYS A 235 -1.58 1.62 15.81
C LYS A 235 -2.72 2.25 16.62
N ASN A 236 -2.44 2.73 17.83
CA ASN A 236 -3.45 3.32 18.71
C ASN A 236 -4.02 4.61 18.10
N TRP A 237 -3.15 5.46 17.54
CA TRP A 237 -3.59 6.66 16.83
C TRP A 237 -4.48 6.31 15.64
N LEU A 238 -4.04 5.40 14.75
CA LEU A 238 -4.87 4.97 13.63
C LEU A 238 -6.18 4.32 14.10
N THR A 239 -6.17 3.61 15.22
CA THR A 239 -7.38 3.00 15.79
C THR A 239 -8.37 4.05 16.27
N GLU A 240 -7.89 5.08 16.97
CA GLU A 240 -8.69 6.18 17.46
C GLU A 240 -9.26 7.04 16.31
N HIS A 241 -8.44 7.36 15.31
CA HIS A 241 -8.83 8.30 14.27
C HIS A 241 -9.48 7.63 13.05
N VAL A 242 -9.25 6.35 12.81
CA VAL A 242 -9.69 5.64 11.60
C VAL A 242 -10.38 4.31 11.92
N HIS A 243 -9.70 3.38 12.59
CA HIS A 243 -10.15 1.98 12.63
C HIS A 243 -11.48 1.82 13.37
N GLN A 244 -11.66 2.46 14.51
CA GLN A 244 -12.81 2.24 15.37
C GLN A 244 -14.16 2.52 14.69
N TYR A 245 -14.17 3.29 13.60
CA TYR A 245 -15.39 3.67 12.91
C TYR A 245 -15.96 2.56 12.03
N GLY A 246 -15.16 1.61 11.55
CA GLY A 246 -15.61 0.68 10.51
C GLY A 246 -16.29 1.46 9.36
N LYS A 247 -17.56 1.16 9.10
CA LYS A 247 -18.40 1.85 8.11
C LYS A 247 -19.40 2.86 8.71
N LEU A 248 -19.15 3.35 9.92
CA LEU A 248 -20.00 4.37 10.57
C LEU A 248 -19.94 5.75 9.92
N LYS A 249 -18.84 6.06 9.23
CA LYS A 249 -18.56 7.39 8.66
C LYS A 249 -18.22 7.25 7.18
N GLU A 250 -18.54 8.28 6.41
CA GLU A 250 -18.10 8.35 5.03
C GLU A 250 -16.57 8.56 4.96
N PRO A 251 -15.87 8.07 3.92
CA PRO A 251 -14.41 8.15 3.82
C PRO A 251 -13.84 9.56 3.97
N LEU A 252 -14.49 10.55 3.35
CA LEU A 252 -14.05 11.95 3.42
C LEU A 252 -14.33 12.58 4.79
N GLU A 253 -15.34 12.11 5.52
CA GLU A 253 -15.59 12.53 6.90
C GLU A 253 -14.49 11.99 7.82
N ILE A 254 -14.08 10.72 7.66
CA ILE A 254 -12.95 10.13 8.40
C ILE A 254 -11.68 10.96 8.17
N LEU A 255 -11.38 11.28 6.91
CA LEU A 255 -10.20 12.06 6.56
C LEU A 255 -10.27 13.49 7.16
N GLN A 256 -11.40 14.18 6.99
CA GLN A 256 -11.62 15.53 7.51
C GLN A 256 -11.52 15.58 9.04
N ASP A 257 -12.11 14.61 9.75
CA ASP A 257 -12.06 14.52 11.21
C ASP A 257 -10.66 14.17 11.72
N THR A 258 -9.94 13.35 10.97
CA THR A 258 -8.58 12.92 11.33
C THR A 258 -7.58 14.03 11.08
N THR A 259 -7.62 14.70 9.93
CA THR A 259 -6.53 15.59 9.48
C THR A 259 -6.92 17.07 9.46
N GLY A 260 -8.19 17.40 9.70
CA GLY A 260 -8.67 18.78 9.73
C GLY A 260 -8.88 19.43 8.35
N GLU A 261 -8.71 18.70 7.25
CA GLU A 261 -8.89 19.20 5.88
C GLU A 261 -9.36 18.11 4.91
N SER A 262 -9.84 18.54 3.73
CA SER A 262 -10.19 17.63 2.63
C SER A 262 -8.96 16.94 2.05
N LEU A 263 -9.15 16.01 1.11
CA LEU A 263 -8.03 15.37 0.42
C LEU A 263 -7.07 16.40 -0.20
N ASN A 264 -5.80 16.29 0.16
CA ASN A 264 -4.74 17.16 -0.28
C ASN A 264 -3.54 16.32 -0.79
N PRO A 265 -3.34 16.21 -2.11
CA PRO A 265 -2.31 15.35 -2.68
C PRO A 265 -0.89 15.86 -2.42
N ASN A 266 -0.72 17.12 -2.00
CA ASN A 266 0.61 17.70 -1.79
C ASN A 266 1.40 16.96 -0.70
N TYR A 267 0.73 16.37 0.29
CA TYR A 267 1.42 15.55 1.30
C TYR A 267 2.10 14.32 0.73
N LEU A 268 1.50 13.69 -0.29
CA LEU A 268 2.14 12.60 -1.02
C LEU A 268 3.30 13.12 -1.86
N LEU A 269 3.11 14.22 -2.59
CA LEU A 269 4.15 14.83 -3.41
C LEU A 269 5.38 15.22 -2.58
N ASP A 270 5.19 15.89 -1.45
CA ASP A 270 6.26 16.28 -0.52
C ASP A 270 7.01 15.04 0.03
N LEU A 271 6.27 13.96 0.31
CA LEU A 271 6.86 12.71 0.81
C LEU A 271 7.72 12.03 -0.26
N LEU A 272 7.23 11.97 -1.50
CA LEU A 272 7.95 11.43 -2.64
C LEU A 272 9.19 12.27 -2.96
N GLU A 273 9.03 13.59 -3.03
CA GLU A 273 10.14 14.50 -3.33
C GLU A 273 11.28 14.34 -2.33
N LYS A 274 10.99 14.38 -1.02
CA LYS A 274 12.00 14.17 0.03
C LYS A 274 12.67 12.81 -0.07
N ARG A 275 11.90 11.76 -0.35
CA ARG A 275 12.42 10.39 -0.48
C ARG A 275 13.37 10.29 -1.67
N TYR A 276 12.97 10.77 -2.83
CA TYR A 276 13.76 10.63 -4.06
C TYR A 276 14.91 11.63 -4.15
N GLN A 277 14.83 12.81 -3.52
CA GLN A 277 15.98 13.68 -3.27
C GLN A 277 17.08 12.94 -2.51
N PHE A 278 16.72 12.21 -1.45
CA PHE A 278 17.68 11.39 -0.71
C PHE A 278 18.22 10.23 -1.57
N VAL A 279 17.33 9.47 -2.22
CA VAL A 279 17.71 8.26 -2.96
C VAL A 279 18.65 8.56 -4.13
N TYR A 280 18.33 9.59 -4.91
CA TYR A 280 19.06 9.97 -6.12
C TYR A 280 20.06 11.11 -5.92
N GLN A 281 20.17 11.63 -4.68
CA GLN A 281 21.06 12.74 -4.35
C GLN A 281 20.79 13.96 -5.26
N LEU A 282 19.50 14.28 -5.41
CA LEU A 282 19.04 15.41 -6.23
C LEU A 282 19.15 16.70 -5.41
N ASP A 283 19.55 17.79 -6.08
CA ASP A 283 19.65 19.14 -5.52
C ASP A 283 18.29 19.82 -5.31
#